data_AF-A0A3N9UQ54-F1
#
_entry.id   AF-A0A3N9UQ54-F1
#
_cell.length_a   1.000
_cell.length_b   1.000
_cell.length_c   1.000
_cell.angle_alpha   90.00
_cell.angle_beta   90.00
_cell.angle_gamma   90.00
#
_symmetry.space_group_name_H-M   'P 1'
#
loop_
_entity.id
_entity.type
_entity.pdbx_description
1 polymer ?
#
loop_
_entity_poly.entity_id
_entity_poly.type
_entity_poly.pdbx_seq_one_letter_code
_entity_poly.pdbx_strand_id
1 'polypeptide(L)' 'MKLRVVSSKKEIDDLNKNEQLIHLAFRAANTDIFKLLQNCPRVRAVQVPSSYRKTLSRASEMFLVMQGVELIEG' A
#
# COMPACT_ATOMS: atom_id res chain seq x y z
N MET A 1 -7.29 14.70 5.25
CA MET A 1 -6.48 13.63 4.64
C MET A 1 -7.19 13.17 3.38
N LYS A 2 -6.49 13.04 2.25
CA LYS A 2 -7.07 12.60 0.98
C LYS A 2 -6.74 11.12 0.78
N LEU A 3 -7.72 10.32 0.39
CA LEU A 3 -7.50 8.93 0.00
C LEU A 3 -6.97 8.88 -1.43
N ARG A 4 -5.83 8.22 -1.64
CA ARG A 4 -5.29 7.97 -2.98
C ARG A 4 -5.60 6.55 -3.42
N VAL A 5 -6.46 6.40 -4.42
CA VAL A 5 -6.74 5.10 -5.05
C VAL A 5 -5.65 4.82 -6.09
N VAL A 6 -5.11 3.60 -6.05
CA VAL A 6 -4.09 3.08 -6.97
C VAL A 6 -4.65 1.82 -7.60
N SER A 7 -4.91 1.87 -8.90
CA SER A 7 -5.60 0.79 -9.61
C SER A 7 -4.65 -0.18 -10.31
N SER A 8 -3.36 0.19 -10.40
CA SER A 8 -2.34 -0.64 -11.04
C SER A 8 -0.95 -0.38 -10.47
N LYS A 9 -0.05 -1.36 -10.61
CA LYS A 9 1.36 -1.21 -10.21
C LYS A 9 2.10 -0.07 -10.92
N LYS A 10 1.63 0.36 -12.10
CA LYS A 10 2.26 1.45 -12.87
C LYS A 10 2.05 2.81 -12.18
N GLU A 11 0.88 3.00 -11.58
CA GLU A 11 0.54 4.25 -10.88
C GLU A 11 1.40 4.48 -9.63
N ILE A 12 2.08 3.45 -9.09
CA ILE A 12 2.97 3.59 -7.93
C ILE A 12 4.12 4.57 -8.22
N ASP A 13 4.60 4.60 -9.46
CA ASP A 13 5.69 5.49 -9.88
C ASP A 13 5.29 6.97 -9.88
N ASP A 14 4.01 7.24 -10.09
CA ASP A 14 3.45 8.59 -10.20
C ASP A 14 2.90 9.12 -8.86
N LEU A 15 3.07 8.36 -7.77
CA LEU A 15 2.58 8.76 -6.45
C LEU A 15 3.38 9.93 -5.87
N ASN A 16 2.66 10.84 -5.23
CA ASN A 16 3.29 11.92 -4.49
C ASN A 16 3.92 11.37 -3.19
N LYS A 17 5.16 11.80 -2.89
CA LYS A 17 5.87 11.40 -1.66
C LYS A 17 5.12 11.73 -0.36
N ASN A 18 4.17 12.67 -0.42
CA ASN A 18 3.36 13.12 0.71
C ASN A 18 2.02 12.37 0.85
N GLU A 19 1.71 11.39 0.00
CA GLU A 19 0.51 10.58 0.19
C GLU A 19 0.56 9.87 1.55
N GLN A 20 -0.53 9.98 2.32
CA GLN A 20 -0.62 9.43 3.68
C GLN A 20 -1.55 8.22 3.78
N LEU A 21 -2.55 8.14 2.90
CA LEU A 21 -3.56 7.09 2.90
C LEU A 21 -3.76 6.59 1.47
N ILE A 22 -3.44 5.32 1.24
CA ILE A 22 -3.45 4.71 -0.10
C ILE A 22 -4.40 3.52 -0.11
N HIS A 23 -5.30 3.45 -1.09
CA HIS A 23 -6.10 2.27 -1.36
C HIS A 23 -5.55 1.53 -2.57
N LEU A 24 -5.14 0.28 -2.39
CA LEU A 24 -4.68 -0.60 -3.47
C LEU A 24 -5.87 -1.36 -4.04
N ALA A 25 -6.38 -0.90 -5.19
CA ALA A 25 -7.49 -1.55 -5.91
C ALA A 25 -7.02 -2.71 -6.82
N PHE A 26 -5.81 -3.24 -6.61
CA PHE A 26 -5.27 -4.39 -7.31
C PHE A 26 -4.50 -5.30 -6.35
N ARG A 27 -4.30 -6.57 -6.75
CA ARG A 27 -3.50 -7.52 -5.98
C ARG A 27 -2.01 -7.17 -6.10
N ALA A 28 -1.49 -6.45 -5.10
CA ALA A 28 -0.08 -6.09 -5.01
C ALA A 28 0.80 -7.29 -4.65
N ALA A 29 1.88 -7.48 -5.41
CA ALA A 29 2.96 -8.38 -5.02
C ALA A 29 3.85 -7.72 -3.95
N ASN A 30 4.72 -8.49 -3.31
CA ASN A 30 5.66 -7.96 -2.31
C ASN A 30 6.48 -6.80 -2.87
N THR A 31 6.97 -6.94 -4.10
CA THR A 31 7.74 -5.91 -4.82
C THR A 31 6.96 -4.60 -4.99
N ASP A 32 5.64 -4.68 -5.21
CA ASP A 32 4.81 -3.50 -5.35
C ASP A 32 4.67 -2.77 -4.01
N ILE A 33 4.50 -3.50 -2.91
CA ILE A 33 4.45 -2.94 -1.54
C ILE A 33 5.78 -2.27 -1.19
N PHE A 34 6.92 -2.90 -1.47
CA PHE A 34 8.23 -2.29 -1.25
C PHE A 34 8.39 -0.98 -2.03
N LYS A 35 8.03 -1.01 -3.31
CA LYS A 35 8.11 0.16 -4.19
C LYS A 35 7.19 1.28 -3.71
N LEU A 36 5.99 0.95 -3.24
CA LEU A 36 5.06 1.89 -2.63
C LEU A 36 5.68 2.59 -1.43
N LEU A 37 6.25 1.84 -0.50
CA LEU A 37 6.87 2.37 0.71
C LEU A 37 8.09 3.24 0.43
N GLN A 38 8.89 2.88 -0.58
CA GLN A 38 10.03 3.69 -1.03
C GLN A 38 9.58 5.00 -1.68
N ASN A 39 8.54 4.97 -2.52
CA ASN A 39 8.04 6.16 -3.20
C ASN A 39 7.26 7.09 -2.26
N CYS A 40 6.55 6.53 -1.28
CA CYS A 40 5.68 7.26 -0.35
C CYS A 40 6.14 7.08 1.12
N PRO A 41 7.26 7.71 1.54
CA PRO A 41 7.81 7.52 2.89
C PRO A 41 6.92 8.09 4.00
N ARG A 42 5.88 8.86 3.66
CA ARG A 42 4.92 9.45 4.61
C ARG A 42 3.60 8.69 4.69
N VAL A 43 3.48 7.54 4.01
CA VAL A 43 2.29 6.71 4.10
C VAL A 43 2.11 6.23 5.54
N ARG A 44 0.88 6.34 6.03
CA ARG A 44 0.50 5.91 7.39
C ARG A 44 -0.43 4.72 7.38
N ALA A 45 -1.23 4.60 6.32
CA ALA A 45 -2.13 3.49 6.15
C ALA A 45 -2.27 3.09 4.69
N VAL A 46 -2.33 1.78 4.47
CA VAL A 46 -2.65 1.15 3.20
C VAL A 46 -3.96 0.40 3.38
N GLN A 47 -4.96 0.72 2.58
CA GLN A 47 -6.22 0.01 2.50
C GLN A 47 -6.16 -1.00 1.35
N VAL A 48 -6.68 -2.19 1.60
CA VAL A 48 -6.83 -3.25 0.59
C VAL A 48 -8.24 -3.84 0.65
N PRO A 49 -8.82 -4.23 -0.50
CA PRO A 49 -10.04 -5.03 -0.54
C PRO A 49 -9.91 -6.31 0.29
N SER A 50 -11.02 -6.75 0.91
CA SER A 50 -11.10 -7.99 1.71
C SER A 50 -10.55 -9.23 1.00
N SER A 51 -10.80 -9.35 -0.30
CA SER A 51 -10.31 -10.46 -1.11
C SER A 51 -8.79 -10.47 -1.25
N TYR A 52 -8.15 -9.30 -1.23
CA TYR A 52 -6.71 -9.16 -1.34
C TYR A 52 -6.02 -9.28 0.00
N ARG A 53 -6.64 -8.80 1.09
CA ARG A 53 -6.11 -8.98 2.45
C ARG A 53 -5.82 -10.45 2.76
N LYS A 54 -6.75 -11.35 2.41
CA LYS A 54 -6.61 -12.81 2.58
C LYS A 54 -5.44 -13.42 1.82
N THR A 55 -5.04 -12.79 0.72
CA THR A 55 -3.96 -13.29 -0.16
C THR A 55 -2.67 -12.48 -0.03
N LEU A 56 -2.63 -11.49 0.87
CA LEU A 56 -1.44 -10.70 1.10
C LEU A 56 -0.40 -11.57 1.79
N SER A 57 0.85 -11.51 1.31
CA SER A 57 1.90 -12.32 1.90
C SER A 57 2.25 -11.83 3.30
N ARG A 58 2.65 -12.77 4.17
CA ARG A 58 3.17 -12.44 5.51
C ARG A 58 4.37 -11.48 5.46
N ALA A 59 5.20 -11.59 4.42
CA ALA A 59 6.33 -10.69 4.22
C ALA A 59 5.83 -9.25 4.02
N SER A 60 4.87 -9.02 3.12
CA SER A 60 4.28 -7.69 2.89
C SER A 60 3.68 -7.10 4.16
N GLU A 61 2.95 -7.90 4.94
CA GLU A 61 2.39 -7.46 6.23
C GLU A 61 3.49 -7.05 7.21
N MET A 62 4.54 -7.87 7.35
CA MET A 62 5.68 -7.53 8.22
C MET A 62 6.36 -6.24 7.79
N PHE A 63 6.55 -6.00 6.48
CA PHE A 63 7.16 -4.77 6.00
C PHE A 63 6.33 -3.54 6.33
N LEU A 64 5.02 -3.60 6.16
CA LEU A 64 4.11 -2.51 6.53
C LEU A 64 4.22 -2.21 8.04
N VAL A 65 4.15 -3.25 8.88
CA VAL A 65 4.29 -3.11 10.34
C VAL A 65 5.64 -2.51 10.73
N MET A 66 6.74 -2.98 10.12
CA MET A 66 8.09 -2.45 10.39
C MET A 66 8.24 -0.97 10.02
N GLN A 67 7.51 -0.49 9.00
CA GLN A 67 7.49 0.92 8.61
C GLN A 67 6.43 1.73 9.38
N GLY A 68 5.72 1.13 10.34
CA GLY A 68 4.66 1.80 11.09
C GLY A 68 3.42 2.12 10.24
N VAL A 69 3.22 1.38 9.15
CA VAL A 69 2.10 1.55 8.23
C VAL A 69 0.98 0.60 8.60
N GLU A 70 -0.18 1.16 8.90
CA GLU A 70 -1.39 0.40 9.22
C GLU A 70 -1.96 -0.24 7.95
N LEU A 71 -2.32 -1.53 8.04
CA LEU A 71 -2.99 -2.22 6.94
C LEU A 71 -4.49 -2.35 7.27
N ILE A 72 -5.30 -1.61 6.53
CA ILE A 72 -6.75 -1.49 6.70
C ILE A 72 -7.45 -2.37 5.67
N GLU A 73 -8.53 -3.02 6.07
CA GLU A 73 -9.42 -3.72 5.15
C GLU A 73 -10.60 -2.80 4.75
N GLY A 74 -10.91 -2.71 3.46
CA GLY A 74 -12.16 -2.11 2.97
C GLY A 74 -12.17 -1.77 1.49
#